data_AF-A0A5N5TDA1-F1
#
_entry.id   AF-A0A5N5TDA1-F1
#
_cell.length_a   1.000
_cell.length_b   1.000
_cell.length_c   1.000
_cell.angle_alpha   90.00
_cell.angle_beta   90.00
_cell.angle_gamma   90.00
#
_symmetry.space_group_name_H-M   'P 1'
#
loop_
_entity.id
_entity.type
_entity.pdbx_description
1 polymer ?
#
loop_
_entity_poly.entity_id
_entity_poly.type
_entity_poly.pdbx_seq_one_letter_code
_entity_poly.pdbx_strand_id
1 'polypeptide(L)' 'METSETKLIKKILATLCDEFLRENVTAILYLSNMETFGRATASVQYFFQLASYLGLPVISWNADNSGLERD' A
#
# COMPACT_ATOMS: atom_id res chain seq x y z
N MET A 1 2.20 0.89 25.85
CA MET A 1 3.22 0.47 24.87
C MET A 1 2.53 0.32 23.53
N GLU A 2 2.90 1.10 22.51
CA GLU A 2 2.25 1.04 21.19
C GLU A 2 2.79 -0.17 20.41
N THR A 3 1.92 -0.93 19.75
CA THR A 3 2.32 -2.11 18.97
C THR A 3 2.97 -1.69 17.64
N SER A 4 3.85 -2.54 17.11
CA SER A 4 4.53 -2.30 15.84
C SER A 4 3.55 -2.05 14.68
N GLU A 5 2.40 -2.74 14.70
CA GLU A 5 1.34 -2.60 13.71
C GLU A 5 0.64 -1.24 13.76
N THR A 6 0.29 -0.75 14.96
CA THR A 6 -0.33 0.58 15.13
C THR A 6 0.60 1.69 14.64
N LYS A 7 1.91 1.55 14.85
CA LYS A 7 2.90 2.51 14.37
C LYS A 7 2.94 2.57 12.83
N LEU A 8 2.78 1.42 12.17
CA LEU A 8 2.75 1.34 10.70
C LEU A 8 1.50 1.98 10.11
N ILE A 9 0.33 1.70 10.71
CA ILE A 9 -0.97 2.29 10.32
C ILE A 9 -0.92 3.82 10.37
N LYS A 10 -0.41 4.39 11.47
CA LYS A 10 -0.25 5.84 11.61
C LYS A 10 0.68 6.43 10.56
N LYS A 11 1.78 5.73 10.25
CA LYS A 11 2.73 6.20 9.22
C LYS A 11 2.09 6.24 7.83
N ILE A 12 1.30 5.21 7.48
CA ILE A 12 0.56 5.18 6.20
C ILE A 12 -0.40 6.36 6.10
N LEU A 13 -1.18 6.60 7.15
CA LEU A 13 -2.12 7.72 7.19
C LEU A 13 -1.40 9.07 7.08
N ALA A 14 -0.31 9.26 7.82
CA ALA A 14 0.49 10.49 7.76
C ALA A 14 1.06 10.73 6.36
N THR A 15 1.65 9.71 5.71
CA THR A 15 2.17 9.86 4.35
C THR A 15 1.07 10.20 3.34
N LEU A 16 -0.12 9.59 3.44
CA LEU A 16 -1.23 9.95 2.56
C LEU A 16 -1.67 11.42 2.76
N CYS A 17 -1.85 11.85 4.01
CA CYS A 17 -2.35 13.18 4.34
C CYS A 17 -1.32 14.29 4.11
N ASP A 18 -0.10 14.10 4.59
CA ASP A 18 0.91 15.16 4.69
C ASP A 18 1.83 15.23 3.48
N GLU A 19 1.96 14.12 2.74
CA GLU A 19 2.82 14.04 1.55
C GLU A 19 1.95 13.95 0.27
N PHE A 20 1.14 12.90 0.10
CA PHE A 20 0.50 12.65 -1.20
C PHE A 20 -0.57 13.69 -1.55
N LEU A 21 -1.44 14.04 -0.60
CA LEU A 21 -2.46 15.06 -0.82
C LEU A 21 -1.87 16.46 -1.01
N ARG A 22 -0.72 16.76 -0.38
CA ARG A 22 -0.06 18.06 -0.50
C ARG A 22 0.58 18.26 -1.87
N GLU A 23 1.11 17.19 -2.46
CA GLU A 23 1.84 17.23 -3.73
C GLU A 23 0.96 17.04 -4.98
N ASN A 24 -0.38 17.08 -4.84
CA ASN A 24 -1.33 16.86 -5.94
C ASN A 24 -1.07 15.54 -6.72
N VAL A 25 -0.82 14.46 -5.99
CA VAL A 25 -0.60 13.13 -6.58
C VAL A 25 -1.81 12.72 -7.43
N THR A 26 -1.58 12.41 -8.70
CA THR A 26 -2.63 11.96 -9.64
C THR A 26 -2.78 10.45 -9.68
N ALA A 27 -1.69 9.71 -9.42
CA ALA A 27 -1.69 8.25 -9.38
C ALA A 27 -0.55 7.75 -8.49
N ILE A 28 -0.75 6.58 -7.89
CA ILE A 28 0.22 5.91 -7.03
C ILE A 28 0.70 4.65 -7.74
N LEU A 29 2.01 4.48 -7.86
CA LEU A 29 2.62 3.23 -8.29
C LEU A 29 3.07 2.44 -7.06
N TYR A 30 2.42 1.31 -6.78
CA TYR A 30 2.81 0.41 -5.71
C TYR A 30 3.64 -0.75 -6.28
N LEU A 31 4.90 -0.83 -5.88
CA LEU A 31 5.84 -1.87 -6.32
C LEU A 31 6.24 -2.72 -5.11
N SER A 32 6.12 -4.04 -5.23
CA SER A 32 6.60 -4.98 -4.22
C SER A 32 7.24 -6.20 -4.88
N ASN A 33 8.44 -6.55 -4.43
CA ASN A 33 9.12 -7.80 -4.80
C ASN A 33 8.90 -8.90 -3.76
N MET A 34 8.07 -8.67 -2.74
CA MET A 34 7.74 -9.68 -1.75
C MET A 34 6.68 -10.62 -2.34
N GLU A 35 7.04 -11.90 -2.43
CA GLU A 35 6.14 -13.00 -2.77
C GLU A 35 5.48 -13.49 -1.48
N THR A 36 4.36 -12.87 -1.12
CA THR A 36 3.56 -13.24 0.04
C THR A 36 2.42 -14.20 -0.31
N PHE A 37 2.33 -14.67 -1.57
CA PHE A 37 1.39 -15.66 -2.12
C PHE A 37 0.07 -15.71 -1.33
N GLY A 38 -0.80 -14.73 -1.58
CA GLY A 38 -2.13 -14.66 -0.98
C GLY A 38 -2.20 -13.97 0.39
N ARG A 39 -1.07 -13.54 0.98
CA ARG A 39 -1.04 -12.81 2.25
C ARG A 39 -0.51 -11.39 2.10
N ALA A 40 -1.28 -10.54 1.41
CA ALA A 40 -1.08 -9.10 1.51
C ALA A 40 -1.05 -8.72 3.00
N THR A 41 0.01 -8.02 3.46
CA THR A 41 0.08 -7.59 4.86
C THR A 41 -1.13 -6.69 5.15
N ALA A 42 -1.66 -6.76 6.38
CA ALA A 42 -2.83 -5.95 6.78
C ALA A 42 -2.64 -4.45 6.49
N SER A 43 -1.39 -3.97 6.56
CA SER A 43 -1.02 -2.61 6.22
C SER A 43 -1.13 -2.27 4.73
N VAL A 44 -0.88 -3.20 3.81
CA VAL A 44 -1.05 -2.98 2.37
C VAL A 44 -2.54 -2.85 2.03
N GLN A 45 -3.38 -3.72 2.61
CA GLN A 45 -4.83 -3.62 2.44
C GLN A 45 -5.38 -2.31 3.01
N TYR A 46 -4.90 -1.91 4.20
CA TYR A 46 -5.22 -0.62 4.79
C TYR A 46 -4.84 0.55 3.88
N PHE A 47 -3.64 0.52 3.30
CA PHE A 47 -3.18 1.53 2.35
C PHE A 47 -4.08 1.61 1.11
N PHE A 48 -4.38 0.49 0.45
CA PHE A 48 -5.24 0.47 -0.73
C PHE A 48 -6.65 0.97 -0.42
N GLN A 49 -7.20 0.62 0.74
CA GLN A 49 -8.51 1.10 1.17
C GLN A 49 -8.54 2.62 1.32
N LEU A 50 -7.51 3.21 1.95
CA LEU A 50 -7.44 4.67 2.11
C LEU A 50 -7.18 5.40 0.79
N ALA A 51 -6.28 4.88 -0.05
CA ALA A 51 -6.03 5.46 -1.37
C ALA A 51 -7.31 5.46 -2.23
N SER A 52 -8.06 4.36 -2.21
CA SER A 52 -9.37 4.27 -2.86
C SER A 52 -10.38 5.27 -2.27
N TYR A 53 -10.39 5.46 -0.95
CA TYR A 53 -11.27 6.43 -0.30
C TYR A 53 -10.97 7.87 -0.73
N LEU A 54 -9.69 8.19 -0.95
CA LEU A 54 -9.24 9.49 -1.44
C LEU A 54 -9.41 9.66 -2.96
N GLY A 55 -9.88 8.63 -3.67
CA GLY A 55 -10.01 8.65 -5.13
C GLY A 55 -8.67 8.62 -5.87
N LEU A 56 -7.58 8.22 -5.20
CA LEU A 56 -6.26 8.12 -5.80
C LEU A 56 -6.12 6.76 -6.50
N PRO A 57 -5.97 6.72 -7.84
CA PRO A 57 -5.79 5.46 -8.55
C PRO A 57 -4.43 4.84 -8.17
N VAL A 58 -4.47 3.57 -7.76
CA VAL A 58 -3.28 2.77 -7.44
C VAL A 58 -3.04 1.74 -8.53
N ILE A 59 -1.88 1.81 -9.17
CA ILE A 59 -1.39 0.79 -10.10
C ILE A 59 -0.44 -0.11 -9.30
N SER A 60 -0.82 -1.37 -9.13
CA SER A 60 -0.06 -2.34 -8.31
C SER A 60 0.72 -3.30 -9.19
N TRP A 61 2.04 -3.32 -9.00
CA TRP A 61 2.92 -4.37 -9.49
C TRP A 61 3.53 -5.09 -8.28
N ASN A 62 2.88 -6.14 -7.84
CA ASN A 62 3.37 -7.02 -6.77
C ASN A 62 3.61 -8.43 -7.35
N ALA A 63 4.62 -9.12 -6.81
CA ALA A 63 4.95 -10.47 -7.26
C ALA A 63 3.77 -11.45 -7.09
N ASP A 64 2.88 -11.18 -6.12
CA ASP A 64 1.64 -11.91 -5.88
C ASP A 64 0.63 -11.86 -7.05
N ASN A 65 0.64 -10.80 -7.88
CA ASN A 65 -0.21 -10.70 -9.09
C ASN A 65 0.51 -11.13 -10.37
N SER A 66 1.81 -11.45 -10.29
CA SER A 66 2.63 -11.68 -11.49
C SER A 66 2.44 -13.05 -12.13
N GLY A 67 1.68 -13.96 -11.50
CA GLY A 67 1.37 -15.29 -12.05
C GLY A 67 2.60 -16.15 -12.39
N LEU A 68 3.79 -15.72 -11.95
CA LEU A 68 5.05 -16.38 -12.27
C LEU A 68 5.28 -17.48 -11.23
N GLU A 69 4.64 -18.63 -11.44
CA GLU A 69 5.08 -19.87 -10.82
C GLU A 69 6.52 -20.12 -11.27
N ARG A 70 7.46 -20.12 -10.32
CA ARG A 70 8.84 -20.53 -10.61
C ARG A 70 8.86 -22.05 -10.56
N ASP A 71 8.78 -22.68 -11.73
CA ASP A 71 9.17 -24.08 -11.93
C ASP A 71 10.64 -24.30 -11.54
#